data_AF-A0A1A8PY73-F1
#
_entry.id   AF-A0A1A8PY73-F1
#
_cell.length_a   1.000
_cell.length_b   1.000
_cell.length_c   1.000
_cell.angle_alpha   90.00
_cell.angle_beta   90.00
_cell.angle_gamma   90.00
#
_symmetry.space_group_name_H-M   'P 1'
#
loop_
_entity.id
_entity.type
_entity.pdbx_description
1 polymer ?
#
loop_
_entity_poly.entity_id
_entity_poly.type
_entity_poly.pdbx_seq_one_letter_code
_entity_poly.pdbx_strand_id
1 'polypeptide(L)'
;MPKKLFGTKPGYTPLIQHDIRLRSQTQMPIRDTSSRVPAKLLSVLKQEVEDMLDTGIIEPSRGEWTMPFGLHGAPATFQRLVDIVLRGADTYAAAYIDDIVVFSETWEEH
;
A
#
# COMPACT_ATOMS: atom_id res chain seq x y z
N MET A 1 -24.68 4.15 14.86
CA MET A 1 -23.35 3.81 14.31
C MET A 1 -22.30 3.95 15.41
N PRO A 2 -21.47 2.93 15.71
CA PRO A 2 -20.45 3.04 16.74
C PRO A 2 -19.37 4.04 16.31
N LYS A 3 -19.19 5.11 17.10
CA LYS A 3 -18.29 6.26 16.83
C LYS A 3 -16.78 5.93 16.76
N LYS A 4 -16.40 4.64 16.80
CA LYS A 4 -15.01 4.16 16.78
C LYS A 4 -14.66 3.29 15.58
N LEU A 5 -15.61 3.01 14.68
CA LEU A 5 -15.35 2.13 13.53
C LEU A 5 -14.54 2.82 12.44
N PHE A 6 -14.77 4.13 12.25
CA PHE A 6 -14.09 4.94 11.24
C PHE A 6 -13.16 5.93 11.96
N GLY A 7 -11.88 5.61 11.98
CA GLY A 7 -10.82 6.48 12.49
C GLY A 7 -9.79 6.76 11.39
N THR A 8 -9.10 7.89 11.49
CA THR A 8 -8.01 8.25 10.56
C THR A 8 -6.73 7.48 10.82
N LYS A 9 -6.61 6.86 12.01
CA LYS A 9 -5.48 6.00 12.36
C LYS A 9 -5.82 4.55 12.02
N PRO A 10 -5.00 3.87 11.21
CA PRO A 10 -5.17 2.45 10.92
C PRO A 10 -5.23 1.63 12.22
N GLY A 11 -6.08 0.60 12.22
CA GLY A 11 -6.12 -0.41 13.27
C GLY A 11 -5.13 -1.54 12.99
N TYR A 12 -4.78 -2.30 14.02
CA TYR A 12 -3.97 -3.51 13.92
C TYR A 12 -4.84 -4.74 14.20
N THR A 13 -4.67 -5.82 13.43
CA THR A 13 -5.32 -7.11 13.67
C THR A 13 -4.31 -8.25 13.62
N PRO A 14 -4.19 -9.08 14.67
CA PRO A 14 -3.33 -10.25 14.66
C PRO A 14 -3.98 -11.47 13.98
N LEU A 15 -5.21 -11.34 13.45
CA LEU A 15 -5.99 -12.47 12.94
C LEU A 15 -5.45 -13.04 11.61
N ILE A 16 -4.80 -12.21 10.79
CA ILE A 16 -4.32 -12.58 9.46
C ILE A 16 -2.90 -12.03 9.28
N GLN A 17 -2.02 -12.88 8.77
CA GLN A 17 -0.69 -12.52 8.32
C GLN A 17 -0.55 -12.89 6.84
N HIS A 18 0.22 -12.10 6.08
CA HIS A 18 0.49 -12.36 4.67
C HIS A 18 1.98 -12.65 4.45
N ASP A 19 2.26 -13.74 3.72
CA ASP A 19 3.62 -14.09 3.30
C ASP A 19 3.82 -13.72 1.83
N ILE A 20 4.78 -12.82 1.57
CA ILE A 20 5.15 -12.43 0.21
C ILE A 20 6.12 -13.47 -0.37
N ARG A 21 5.61 -14.35 -1.24
CA ARG A 21 6.42 -15.38 -1.90
C ARG A 21 7.17 -14.81 -3.10
N LEU A 22 8.49 -15.01 -3.13
CA LEU A 22 9.31 -14.67 -4.29
C LEU A 22 9.00 -15.58 -5.47
N ARG A 23 9.15 -15.06 -6.69
CA ARG A 23 8.92 -15.84 -7.93
C ARG A 23 9.97 -16.95 -8.11
N SER A 24 11.19 -16.72 -7.63
CA SER A 24 12.27 -17.69 -7.62
C SER A 24 12.98 -17.67 -6.27
N GLN A 25 13.31 -18.85 -5.76
CA GLN A 25 14.15 -18.98 -4.55
C GLN A 25 15.60 -18.57 -4.79
N THR A 26 16.03 -18.46 -6.05
CA THR A 26 17.36 -17.97 -6.42
C THR A 26 17.41 -16.46 -6.63
N GLN A 27 16.28 -15.76 -6.46
CA GLN A 27 16.24 -14.32 -6.65
C GLN A 27 17.03 -13.63 -5.54
N MET A 28 18.11 -12.94 -5.94
CA MET A 28 18.95 -12.17 -5.04
C MET A 28 18.22 -10.92 -4.54
N PRO A 29 18.50 -10.47 -3.32
CA PRO A 29 17.99 -9.20 -2.81
C PRO A 29 18.37 -8.03 -3.71
N ILE A 30 17.40 -7.15 -3.96
CA ILE A 30 17.60 -5.92 -4.73
C ILE A 30 17.91 -4.78 -3.76
N ARG A 31 19.00 -4.06 -4.02
CA ARG A 31 19.41 -2.86 -3.29
C ARG A 31 19.46 -1.68 -4.24
N ASP A 32 18.38 -0.91 -4.26
CA ASP A 32 18.34 0.40 -4.91
C ASP A 32 18.28 1.49 -3.84
N THR A 33 19.35 2.27 -3.77
CA THR A 33 19.55 3.34 -2.76
C THR A 33 19.42 4.72 -3.38
N SER A 34 19.18 4.81 -4.69
CA SER A 34 19.30 6.06 -5.42
C SER A 34 17.93 6.69 -5.67
N SER A 35 17.63 7.79 -4.97
CA SER A 35 16.62 8.75 -5.43
C SER A 35 16.90 10.13 -4.89
N ARG A 36 16.93 11.11 -5.79
CA ARG A 36 17.09 12.51 -5.41
C ARG A 36 15.73 13.02 -4.95
N VAL A 37 15.60 13.29 -3.66
CA VAL A 37 14.44 14.01 -3.14
C VAL A 37 14.67 15.52 -3.29
N PRO A 38 13.77 16.26 -3.95
CA PRO A 38 13.80 17.72 -3.94
C PRO A 38 13.77 18.28 -2.52
N ALA A 39 14.65 19.23 -2.19
CA ALA A 39 14.79 19.75 -0.83
C ALA A 39 13.46 20.26 -0.22
N LYS A 40 12.58 20.84 -1.05
CA LYS A 40 11.24 21.31 -0.67
C LYS A 40 10.31 20.21 -0.15
N LEU A 41 10.56 18.94 -0.49
CA LEU A 41 9.77 17.80 -0.04
C LEU A 41 10.36 17.13 1.21
N LEU A 42 11.62 17.39 1.55
CA LEU A 42 12.28 16.69 2.65
C LEU A 42 11.60 16.91 4.01
N SER A 43 11.07 18.11 4.28
CA SER A 43 10.34 18.38 5.52
C SER A 43 9.05 17.57 5.62
N VAL A 44 8.27 17.55 4.53
CA VAL A 44 7.02 16.79 4.43
C VAL A 44 7.28 15.30 4.59
N LEU A 45 8.28 14.77 3.89
CA LEU A 45 8.61 13.34 3.98
C LEU A 45 9.09 12.92 5.36
N LYS A 46 9.87 13.77 6.04
CA LYS A 46 10.31 13.49 7.41
C LYS A 46 9.13 13.42 8.36
N GLN A 47 8.20 14.37 8.27
CA GLN A 47 6.99 14.37 9.10
C GLN A 47 6.15 13.11 8.84
N GLU A 48 5.95 12.74 7.58
CA GLU A 48 5.17 11.55 7.24
C GLU A 48 5.82 10.27 7.81
N VAL A 49 7.14 10.14 7.69
CA VAL A 49 7.87 8.99 8.26
C VAL A 49 7.75 8.95 9.78
N GLU A 50 7.81 10.10 10.45
CA GLU A 50 7.61 10.20 11.90
C GLU A 50 6.19 9.79 12.31
N ASP A 51 5.17 10.28 11.60
CA ASP A 51 3.78 9.91 11.84
C ASP A 51 3.53 8.40 11.61
N MET A 52 4.16 7.81 10.58
CA MET A 52 4.09 6.35 10.31
C MET A 52 4.78 5.51 11.39
N LEU A 53 5.91 6.00 11.94
CA LEU A 53 6.59 5.35 13.07
C LEU A 53 5.71 5.41 14.33
N ASP A 54 5.15 6.58 14.65
CA ASP A 54 4.30 6.80 15.82
C ASP A 54 3.01 5.97 15.77
N THR A 55 2.49 5.72 14.57
CA THR A 55 1.30 4.87 14.35
C THR A 55 1.61 3.37 14.27
N GLY A 56 2.90 2.99 14.24
CA GLY A 56 3.31 1.59 14.14
C GLY A 56 3.05 0.97 12.77
N ILE A 57 2.87 1.78 11.73
CA ILE A 57 2.72 1.30 10.33
C ILE A 57 4.07 0.82 9.79
N ILE A 58 5.16 1.47 10.21
CA ILE A 58 6.53 1.10 9.84
C ILE A 58 7.42 0.95 11.08
N GLU A 59 8.52 0.22 10.91
CA GLU A 59 9.57 0.08 11.92
C GLU A 59 10.97 0.07 11.27
N PRO A 60 12.02 0.47 11.99
CA PRO A 60 13.39 0.33 11.51
C PRO A 60 13.74 -1.15 11.30
N SER A 61 14.24 -1.50 10.11
CA SER A 61 14.66 -2.85 9.79
C SER A 61 16.12 -2.89 9.29
N ARG A 62 16.73 -4.07 9.39
CA ARG A 62 18.05 -4.36 8.80
C ARG A 62 17.91 -5.58 7.90
N GLY A 63 18.02 -5.37 6.60
CA GLY A 63 17.91 -6.43 5.61
C GLY A 63 18.69 -6.13 4.34
N GLU A 64 18.83 -7.15 3.51
CA GLU A 64 19.53 -7.06 2.22
C GLU A 64 18.68 -6.37 1.13
N TRP A 65 17.42 -6.06 1.40
CA TRP A 65 16.50 -5.40 0.46
C TRP A 65 16.47 -3.90 0.74
N THR A 66 16.59 -3.08 -0.30
CA THR A 66 16.43 -1.62 -0.19
C THR A 66 15.78 -1.09 -1.46
N MET A 67 14.79 -0.21 -1.30
CA MET A 67 14.15 0.49 -2.40
C MET A 67 14.25 1.99 -2.16
N PRO A 68 14.37 2.82 -3.22
CA PRO A 68 14.39 4.25 -3.08
C PRO A 68 13.05 4.78 -2.54
N PHE A 69 13.14 5.88 -1.82
CA PHE A 69 11.97 6.59 -1.33
C PHE A 69 11.20 7.21 -2.50
N GLY A 70 9.88 6.99 -2.53
CA GLY A 70 9.03 7.39 -3.66
C GLY A 70 9.09 6.36 -4.77
N LEU A 71 8.17 5.40 -4.72
CA LEU A 71 7.94 4.44 -5.80
C LEU A 71 7.56 5.21 -7.07
N HIS A 72 8.51 5.47 -7.96
CA HIS A 72 8.21 5.99 -9.28
C HIS A 72 7.31 4.96 -9.99
N GLY A 73 6.04 5.31 -10.24
CA GLY A 73 5.06 4.37 -10.75
C GLY A 73 4.34 3.52 -9.69
N ALA A 74 4.36 3.92 -8.40
CA ALA A 74 3.55 3.29 -7.35
C ALA A 74 2.07 3.15 -7.75
N PRO A 75 1.40 4.20 -8.25
CA PRO A 75 -0.01 4.10 -8.63
C PRO A 75 -0.25 3.06 -9.73
N ALA A 76 0.62 3.03 -10.74
CA ALA A 76 0.52 2.03 -11.82
C ALA A 76 0.77 0.61 -11.31
N THR A 77 1.70 0.43 -10.37
CA THR A 77 1.98 -0.88 -9.75
C THR A 77 0.82 -1.33 -8.86
N PHE A 78 0.24 -0.41 -8.09
CA PHE A 78 -0.92 -0.65 -7.25
C PHE A 78 -2.12 -1.03 -8.10
N GLN A 79 -2.48 -0.21 -9.10
CA GLN A 79 -3.55 -0.51 -10.06
C GLN A 79 -3.40 -1.92 -10.63
N ARG A 80 -2.22 -2.26 -11.15
CA ARG A 80 -1.96 -3.57 -11.75
C ARG A 80 -2.06 -4.73 -10.75
N LEU A 81 -1.78 -4.49 -9.47
CA LEU A 81 -1.96 -5.48 -8.40
C LEU A 81 -3.44 -5.65 -8.08
N VAL A 82 -4.17 -4.56 -7.87
CA VAL A 82 -5.59 -4.61 -7.53
C VAL A 82 -6.40 -5.22 -8.67
N ASP A 83 -6.07 -4.91 -9.93
CA ASP A 83 -6.68 -5.56 -11.10
C ASP A 83 -6.48 -7.09 -11.09
N ILE A 84 -5.37 -7.59 -10.55
CA ILE A 84 -5.13 -9.04 -10.39
C ILE A 84 -5.98 -9.60 -9.25
N VAL A 85 -6.08 -8.87 -8.14
CA VAL A 85 -6.87 -9.28 -6.95
C VAL A 85 -8.37 -9.30 -7.27
N LEU A 86 -8.86 -8.33 -8.05
CA LEU A 86 -10.27 -8.21 -8.44
C LEU A 86 -10.67 -9.08 -9.63
N ARG A 87 -9.78 -9.97 -10.13
CA ARG A 87 -10.14 -10.89 -11.21
C ARG A 87 -11.35 -11.76 -10.81
N GLY A 88 -12.42 -11.69 -11.60
CA GLY A 88 -13.68 -12.39 -11.33
C GLY A 88 -14.69 -11.58 -10.50
N ALA A 89 -14.34 -10.36 -10.10
CA ALA A 89 -15.24 -9.37 -9.50
C ALA A 89 -15.48 -8.17 -10.43
N ASP A 90 -15.02 -8.24 -11.68
CA ASP A 90 -15.04 -7.15 -12.67
C ASP A 90 -16.43 -6.64 -13.03
N THR A 91 -17.48 -7.40 -12.73
CA THR A 91 -18.88 -6.99 -12.95
C THR A 91 -19.44 -6.09 -11.85
N TYR A 92 -18.80 -6.00 -10.67
CA TYR A 92 -19.30 -5.21 -9.54
C TYR A 92 -18.20 -4.50 -8.75
N ALA A 93 -16.92 -4.66 -9.10
CA ALA A 93 -15.81 -3.97 -8.46
C ALA A 93 -14.68 -3.67 -9.44
N ALA A 94 -14.09 -2.48 -9.32
CA ALA A 94 -12.95 -2.06 -10.10
C ALA A 94 -11.98 -1.21 -9.27
N ALA A 95 -10.69 -1.29 -9.60
CA ALA A 95 -9.68 -0.43 -9.00
C ALA A 95 -9.71 0.97 -9.63
N TYR A 96 -9.68 2.01 -8.80
CA TYR A 96 -9.64 3.40 -9.21
C TYR A 96 -8.62 4.17 -8.39
N ILE A 97 -7.43 4.40 -8.96
CA ILE A 97 -6.33 5.10 -8.28
C ILE A 97 -5.98 4.39 -6.97
N ASP A 98 -6.30 4.97 -5.82
CA ASP A 98 -6.03 4.43 -4.49
C ASP A 98 -7.27 3.76 -3.87
N ASP A 99 -8.42 3.82 -4.55
CA ASP A 99 -9.70 3.32 -4.10
C ASP A 99 -10.15 2.06 -4.86
N ILE A 100 -11.05 1.31 -4.26
CA ILE A 100 -11.82 0.25 -4.93
C ILE A 100 -13.25 0.76 -5.07
N VAL A 101 -13.71 0.91 -6.30
CA VAL A 101 -15.09 1.27 -6.60
C VAL A 101 -15.90 -0.01 -6.65
N VAL A 102 -16.96 -0.08 -5.84
CA VAL A 102 -17.95 -1.15 -5.87
C VAL A 102 -19.25 -0.60 -6.45
N PHE A 103 -19.83 -1.30 -7.42
CA PHE A 103 -21.00 -0.83 -8.18
C PHE A 103 -21.97 -1.97 -8.48
N SER A 104 -23.22 -1.61 -8.72
CA SER A 104 -24.34 -2.51 -9.07
C SER A 104 -25.16 -1.89 -10.20
N GLU A 105 -26.02 -2.68 -10.85
CA GLU A 105 -26.88 -2.17 -11.94
C GLU A 105 -28.02 -1.31 -11.42
N THR A 106 -28.50 -1.63 -10.21
CA THR A 106 -29.64 -0.98 -9.56
C THR A 106 -29.29 -0.50 -8.16
N TRP A 107 -30.06 0.46 -7.65
CA TRP A 107 -29.89 0.98 -6.28
C TRP A 107 -30.30 -0.07 -5.24
N GLU A 108 -31.28 -0.91 -5.56
CA GLU A 108 -31.78 -1.97 -4.69
C GLU A 108 -30.76 -3.09 -4.44
N GLU A 109 -29.82 -3.29 -5.37
CA GLU A 109 -28.73 -4.28 -5.27
C GLU A 109 -27.46 -3.74 -4.59
N HIS A 110 -27.38 -2.42 -4.38
CA HIS A 110 -26.23 -1.74 -3.75
C HIS A 110 -26.28 -1.82 -2.22
#